data_AF-W9B799-F1
#
_entry.id   AF-W9B799-F1
#
_cell.length_a   1.000
_cell.length_b   1.000
_cell.length_c   1.000
_cell.angle_alpha   90.00
_cell.angle_beta   90.00
_cell.angle_gamma   90.00
#
_symmetry.space_group_name_H-M   'P 1'
#
loop_
_entity.id
_entity.type
_entity.pdbx_description
1 polymer ?
#
loop_
_entity_poly.entity_id
_entity_poly.type
_entity_poly.pdbx_seq_one_letter_code
_entity_poly.pdbx_strand_id
1 'polypeptide(L)'
;MVDQSGHPEPHYQPDQTGMYELEFPAPQLSASDGRGPVLIHALEGFSDAGHAVRLAAQHLKDTLDTELVASFAIDELLDYRSRRPLMTFKTDHFTSYDQPELNLYALRDSTGTPFLLLAGLEPDLRWERFITAVRLLAERLGVRQVIGLGTIPMAVPHTRPVTLTAHSTNKELISEYTPWVGEVQVPASVSNLLEFRMGQHGHDALGFTVHVPHYLAQTPYPPAAETLLTEVARCAGLQIPLDALGEAAAEVHTKINEQVAASAEVAQVVTALERQYDAFVAAQENRSLLARDEDLPSGDELGAEFERFLAQQANDKFREGFSDGFPDNQDDS
;
A
#
# COMPACT_ATOMS: atom_id res chain seq x y z
N MET A 1 -34.87 -49.81 -21.30
CA MET A 1 -34.16 -48.77 -22.06
C MET A 1 -34.09 -47.55 -21.17
N VAL A 2 -32.89 -47.26 -20.68
CA VAL A 2 -32.58 -46.11 -19.83
C VAL A 2 -32.05 -45.03 -20.77
N ASP A 3 -32.62 -43.83 -20.73
CA ASP A 3 -31.99 -42.60 -21.22
C ASP A 3 -32.72 -41.39 -20.60
N GLN A 4 -32.33 -40.97 -19.40
CA GLN A 4 -31.47 -39.79 -19.12
C GLN A 4 -31.97 -38.50 -19.78
N SER A 5 -32.98 -37.88 -19.15
CA SER A 5 -33.26 -36.46 -19.29
C SER A 5 -32.15 -35.67 -18.59
N GLY A 6 -31.12 -35.29 -19.36
CA GLY A 6 -30.08 -34.37 -18.92
C GLY A 6 -30.67 -33.01 -18.58
N HIS A 7 -30.71 -32.68 -17.30
CA HIS A 7 -30.87 -31.31 -16.85
C HIS A 7 -29.65 -30.52 -17.32
N PRO A 8 -29.80 -29.36 -17.99
CA PRO A 8 -28.66 -28.53 -18.32
C PRO A 8 -28.05 -28.03 -17.00
N GLU A 9 -26.80 -28.40 -16.75
CA GLU A 9 -26.00 -27.75 -15.71
C GLU A 9 -25.96 -26.24 -16.01
N PRO A 10 -26.08 -25.37 -15.00
CA PRO A 10 -25.93 -23.95 -15.21
C PRO A 10 -24.49 -23.67 -15.64
N HIS A 11 -24.29 -23.39 -16.92
CA HIS A 11 -23.06 -22.76 -17.39
C HIS A 11 -22.91 -21.43 -16.64
N TYR A 12 -21.96 -21.39 -15.71
CA TYR A 12 -21.57 -20.18 -15.00
C TYR A 12 -21.09 -19.15 -16.04
N GLN A 13 -21.86 -18.09 -16.24
CA GLN A 13 -21.38 -16.89 -16.93
C GLN A 13 -20.70 -16.01 -15.88
N PRO A 14 -19.39 -15.72 -16.00
CA PRO A 14 -18.74 -14.78 -15.10
C PRO A 14 -19.49 -13.45 -15.16
N ASP A 15 -19.72 -12.86 -13.99
CA ASP A 15 -20.35 -11.54 -13.83
C ASP A 15 -19.61 -10.53 -14.74
N GLN A 16 -20.14 -10.27 -15.94
CA GLN A 16 -19.66 -9.24 -16.85
C GLN A 16 -20.11 -7.87 -16.32
N THR A 17 -19.67 -7.52 -15.11
CA THR A 17 -19.76 -6.12 -14.66
C THR A 17 -18.78 -5.25 -15.45
N GLY A 18 -17.89 -5.83 -16.27
CA GLY A 18 -16.86 -5.12 -17.04
C GLY A 18 -15.78 -4.46 -16.16
N MET A 19 -15.77 -4.76 -14.85
CA MET A 19 -14.80 -4.21 -13.90
C MET A 19 -13.61 -5.16 -13.68
N TYR A 20 -13.86 -6.46 -13.73
CA TYR A 20 -12.83 -7.50 -13.62
C TYR A 20 -13.25 -8.77 -14.35
N GLU A 21 -12.28 -9.59 -14.71
CA GLU A 21 -12.44 -10.96 -15.19
C GLU A 21 -11.96 -11.92 -14.09
N LEU A 22 -12.71 -13.00 -13.84
CA LEU A 22 -12.32 -14.04 -12.89
C LEU A 22 -11.48 -15.10 -13.59
N GLU A 23 -10.42 -15.54 -12.91
CA GLU A 23 -9.65 -16.70 -13.34
C GLU A 23 -10.37 -17.99 -12.91
N PHE A 24 -10.48 -18.95 -13.83
CA PHE A 24 -11.13 -20.24 -13.57
C PHE A 24 -10.18 -21.41 -13.79
N PRO A 25 -10.13 -22.39 -12.86
CA PRO A 25 -10.96 -22.51 -11.65
C PRO A 25 -10.49 -21.60 -10.50
N ALA A 26 -11.44 -21.21 -9.64
CA ALA A 26 -11.10 -20.39 -8.47
C ALA A 26 -10.23 -21.17 -7.47
N PRO A 27 -9.21 -20.54 -6.85
CA PRO A 27 -8.34 -21.18 -5.89
C PRO A 27 -9.06 -21.55 -4.59
N GLN A 28 -8.54 -22.57 -3.89
CA GLN A 28 -9.05 -22.94 -2.57
C GLN A 28 -8.51 -21.98 -1.50
N LEU A 29 -9.39 -21.12 -0.98
CA LEU A 29 -9.05 -20.02 -0.07
C LEU A 29 -9.40 -20.27 1.41
N SER A 30 -9.97 -21.42 1.75
CA SER A 30 -10.27 -21.75 3.15
C SER A 30 -9.03 -22.27 3.86
N ALA A 31 -8.70 -21.70 5.02
CA ALA A 31 -7.69 -22.26 5.90
C ALA A 31 -8.17 -23.59 6.51
N SER A 32 -7.22 -24.38 7.05
CA SER A 32 -7.51 -25.69 7.66
C SER A 32 -8.40 -25.60 8.90
N ASP A 33 -8.45 -24.44 9.55
CA ASP A 33 -9.32 -24.13 10.70
C ASP A 33 -10.71 -23.62 10.30
N GLY A 34 -11.01 -23.56 8.99
CA GLY A 34 -12.29 -23.10 8.45
C GLY A 34 -12.46 -21.57 8.45
N ARG A 35 -11.43 -20.80 8.84
CA ARG A 35 -11.49 -19.34 8.75
C ARG A 35 -11.33 -18.87 7.31
N GLY A 36 -12.00 -17.76 7.02
CA GLY A 36 -11.85 -17.04 5.76
C GLY A 36 -10.48 -16.38 5.59
N PRO A 37 -10.07 -16.06 4.36
CA PRO A 37 -8.77 -15.46 4.07
C PRO A 37 -8.70 -14.01 4.57
N VAL A 38 -7.47 -13.52 4.78
CA VAL A 38 -7.20 -12.08 4.88
C VAL A 38 -7.02 -11.52 3.47
N LEU A 39 -7.45 -10.28 3.25
CA LEU A 39 -7.17 -9.52 2.03
C LEU A 39 -6.18 -8.41 2.32
N ILE A 40 -4.99 -8.49 1.73
CA ILE A 40 -4.00 -7.40 1.74
C ILE A 40 -4.20 -6.58 0.47
N HIS A 41 -4.21 -5.24 0.56
CA HIS A 41 -4.18 -4.39 -0.63
C HIS A 41 -2.97 -3.46 -0.64
N ALA A 42 -2.25 -3.49 -1.76
CA ALA A 42 -1.01 -2.77 -2.01
C ALA A 42 -1.12 -2.04 -3.36
N LEU A 43 -1.70 -0.83 -3.32
CA LEU A 43 -1.98 -0.04 -4.53
C LEU A 43 -0.91 1.04 -4.73
N GLU A 44 -0.31 1.06 -5.90
CA GLU A 44 0.72 2.00 -6.30
C GLU A 44 0.10 3.22 -6.98
N GLY A 45 0.32 4.39 -6.41
CA GLY A 45 -0.18 5.62 -7.03
C GLY A 45 -0.15 6.80 -6.09
N PHE A 46 -0.85 6.74 -4.96
CA PHE A 46 -1.05 7.89 -4.10
C PHE A 46 0.23 8.36 -3.40
N SER A 47 0.74 7.57 -2.46
CA SER A 47 2.01 7.79 -1.76
C SER A 47 2.79 6.49 -1.79
N ASP A 48 3.88 6.48 -2.56
CA ASP A 48 4.79 5.33 -2.70
C ASP A 48 6.22 5.72 -2.26
N ALA A 49 6.31 6.40 -1.11
CA ALA A 49 7.58 6.75 -0.52
C ALA A 49 8.41 5.48 -0.25
N GLY A 50 9.66 5.52 -0.68
CA GLY A 50 10.56 4.37 -0.54
C GLY A 50 10.23 3.22 -1.49
N HIS A 51 9.30 3.38 -2.42
CA HIS A 51 8.68 2.29 -3.18
C HIS A 51 8.16 1.13 -2.33
N ALA A 52 7.83 1.38 -1.06
CA ALA A 52 7.67 0.30 -0.10
C ALA A 52 6.41 -0.54 -0.37
N VAL A 53 5.34 0.05 -0.91
CA VAL A 53 4.12 -0.68 -1.28
C VAL A 53 4.41 -1.64 -2.43
N ARG A 54 5.07 -1.13 -3.49
CA ARG A 54 5.51 -1.94 -4.64
C ARG A 54 6.46 -3.05 -4.23
N LEU A 55 7.48 -2.73 -3.41
CA LEU A 55 8.45 -3.71 -2.92
C LEU A 55 7.77 -4.80 -2.07
N ALA A 56 6.84 -4.44 -1.20
CA ALA A 56 6.10 -5.40 -0.39
C ALA A 56 5.24 -6.34 -1.25
N ALA A 57 4.48 -5.80 -2.20
CA ALA A 57 3.66 -6.61 -3.11
C ALA A 57 4.53 -7.53 -3.98
N GLN A 58 5.64 -7.03 -4.51
CA GLN A 58 6.56 -7.81 -5.33
C GLN A 58 7.23 -8.93 -4.52
N HIS A 59 7.68 -8.64 -3.30
CA HIS A 59 8.27 -9.63 -2.41
C HIS A 59 7.30 -10.78 -2.11
N LEU A 60 6.03 -10.49 -1.84
CA LEU A 60 5.02 -11.53 -1.63
C LEU A 60 4.84 -12.42 -2.86
N LYS A 61 4.77 -11.83 -4.06
CA LYS A 61 4.61 -12.58 -5.32
C LYS A 61 5.84 -13.42 -5.68
N ASP A 62 7.04 -12.93 -5.36
CA ASP A 62 8.30 -13.60 -5.71
C ASP A 62 8.68 -14.72 -4.74
N THR A 63 8.20 -14.65 -3.48
CA THR A 63 8.60 -15.59 -2.42
C THR A 63 7.54 -16.65 -2.08
N LEU A 64 6.29 -16.45 -2.49
CA LEU A 64 5.17 -17.33 -2.16
C LEU A 64 4.46 -17.84 -3.41
N ASP A 65 3.86 -19.03 -3.30
CA ASP A 65 3.00 -19.59 -4.34
C ASP A 65 1.84 -18.63 -4.59
N THR A 66 1.71 -18.17 -5.84
CA THR A 66 0.79 -17.12 -6.24
C THR A 66 -0.08 -17.59 -7.40
N GLU A 67 -1.40 -17.48 -7.25
CA GLU A 67 -2.40 -17.80 -8.27
C GLU A 67 -3.27 -16.57 -8.55
N LEU A 68 -3.60 -16.31 -9.81
CA LEU A 68 -4.50 -15.22 -10.16
C LEU A 68 -5.94 -15.58 -9.80
N VAL A 69 -6.68 -14.63 -9.23
CA VAL A 69 -8.11 -14.78 -8.88
C VAL A 69 -8.95 -13.91 -9.79
N ALA A 70 -8.56 -12.64 -9.95
CA ALA A 70 -9.27 -11.70 -10.78
C ALA A 70 -8.32 -10.68 -11.40
N SER A 71 -8.54 -10.34 -12.66
CA SER A 71 -7.86 -9.23 -13.34
C SER A 71 -8.81 -8.06 -13.48
N PHE A 72 -8.49 -6.90 -12.92
CA PHE A 72 -9.32 -5.71 -13.11
C PHE A 72 -9.06 -5.08 -14.48
N ALA A 73 -10.07 -4.42 -15.02
CA ALA A 73 -10.00 -3.73 -16.31
C ALA A 73 -9.16 -2.45 -16.19
N ILE A 74 -7.84 -2.59 -16.00
CA ILE A 74 -6.94 -1.46 -15.76
C ILE A 74 -6.97 -0.43 -16.90
N ASP A 75 -7.20 -0.86 -18.13
CA ASP A 75 -7.35 0.01 -19.30
C ASP A 75 -8.54 1.00 -19.16
N GLU A 76 -9.58 0.59 -18.43
CA GLU A 76 -10.77 1.41 -18.13
C GLU A 76 -10.61 2.28 -16.87
N LEU A 77 -9.55 2.05 -16.11
CA LEU A 77 -9.32 2.62 -14.78
C LEU A 77 -8.12 3.58 -14.71
N LEU A 78 -7.18 3.45 -15.65
CA LEU A 78 -5.93 4.20 -15.72
C LEU A 78 -6.02 5.37 -16.71
N ASP A 79 -5.55 6.53 -16.29
CA ASP A 79 -5.18 7.60 -17.21
C ASP A 79 -3.73 7.41 -17.67
N TYR A 80 -3.58 6.78 -18.85
CA TYR A 80 -2.28 6.53 -19.49
C TYR A 80 -1.48 7.79 -19.80
N ARG A 81 -2.10 8.98 -19.89
CA ARG A 81 -1.35 10.22 -20.15
C ARG A 81 -0.71 10.75 -18.88
N SER A 82 -1.36 10.54 -17.74
CA SER A 82 -0.85 10.90 -16.42
C SER A 82 0.23 9.92 -15.95
N ARG A 83 0.09 8.62 -16.28
CA ARG A 83 1.08 7.58 -15.95
C ARG A 83 1.46 6.77 -17.17
N ARG A 84 2.33 7.35 -18.00
CA ARG A 84 2.82 6.71 -19.23
C ARG A 84 3.67 5.48 -18.88
N PRO A 85 3.26 4.25 -19.24
CA PRO A 85 4.05 3.09 -18.91
C PRO A 85 5.34 3.06 -19.71
N LEU A 86 6.39 2.52 -19.11
CA LEU A 86 7.71 2.51 -19.70
C LEU A 86 7.77 1.52 -20.88
N MET A 87 8.42 1.94 -21.96
CA MET A 87 8.76 1.06 -23.07
C MET A 87 10.27 1.00 -23.22
N THR A 88 10.81 -0.20 -23.40
CA THR A 88 12.25 -0.38 -23.65
C THR A 88 12.50 -0.30 -25.15
N PHE A 89 13.39 0.61 -25.56
CA PHE A 89 13.88 0.70 -26.94
C PHE A 89 15.31 0.17 -27.02
N LYS A 90 15.56 -0.81 -27.90
CA LYS A 90 16.87 -1.44 -28.08
C LYS A 90 17.36 -1.24 -29.51
N THR A 91 18.32 -0.33 -29.67
CA THR A 91 18.97 0.02 -30.94
C THR A 91 18.05 0.69 -31.95
N ASP A 92 17.05 -0.04 -32.47
CA ASP A 92 16.18 0.39 -33.57
C ASP A 92 14.72 -0.10 -33.44
N HIS A 93 14.37 -0.81 -32.37
CA HIS A 93 13.01 -1.31 -32.12
C HIS A 93 12.64 -1.32 -30.63
N PHE A 94 11.34 -1.28 -30.35
CA PHE A 94 10.82 -1.50 -28.99
C PHE A 94 10.85 -3.00 -28.66
N THR A 95 11.33 -3.36 -27.47
CA THR A 95 11.49 -4.75 -27.01
C THR A 95 10.60 -5.14 -25.85
N SER A 96 10.12 -4.18 -25.07
CA SER A 96 9.22 -4.44 -23.95
C SER A 96 8.30 -3.25 -23.70
N TYR A 97 7.18 -3.57 -23.05
CA TYR A 97 6.19 -2.62 -22.54
C TYR A 97 5.92 -3.04 -21.11
N ASP A 98 6.13 -2.12 -20.18
CA ASP A 98 5.79 -2.31 -18.78
C ASP A 98 4.27 -2.20 -18.65
N GLN A 99 3.59 -3.33 -18.78
CA GLN A 99 2.14 -3.37 -18.85
C GLN A 99 1.55 -3.03 -17.47
N PRO A 100 0.69 -2.01 -17.37
CA PRO A 100 -0.03 -1.75 -16.13
C PRO A 100 -0.87 -2.95 -15.71
N GLU A 101 -0.84 -3.26 -14.42
CA GLU A 101 -1.61 -4.35 -13.83
C GLU A 101 -2.39 -3.85 -12.61
N LEU A 102 -3.55 -4.47 -12.38
CA LEU A 102 -4.32 -4.34 -11.14
C LEU A 102 -5.09 -5.64 -10.96
N ASN A 103 -4.62 -6.48 -10.05
CA ASN A 103 -5.03 -7.88 -9.99
C ASN A 103 -5.28 -8.29 -8.53
N LEU A 104 -6.20 -9.23 -8.37
CA LEU A 104 -6.41 -9.97 -7.14
C LEU A 104 -5.74 -11.34 -7.29
N TYR A 105 -4.88 -11.67 -6.34
CA TYR A 105 -4.14 -12.92 -6.28
C TYR A 105 -4.51 -13.69 -5.02
N ALA A 106 -4.41 -15.02 -5.09
CA ALA A 106 -4.41 -15.93 -3.97
C ALA A 106 -2.98 -16.38 -3.70
N LEU A 107 -2.53 -16.22 -2.46
CA LEU A 107 -1.20 -16.62 -2.02
C LEU A 107 -1.32 -17.61 -0.86
N ARG A 108 -0.25 -18.38 -0.65
CA ARG A 108 -0.11 -19.25 0.53
C ARG A 108 1.13 -18.84 1.31
N ASP A 109 1.00 -18.67 2.61
CA ASP A 109 2.12 -18.42 3.50
C ASP A 109 3.04 -19.66 3.65
N SER A 110 4.14 -19.57 4.39
CA SER A 110 5.08 -20.67 4.56
C SER A 110 4.50 -21.93 5.24
N THR A 111 3.30 -21.84 5.82
CA THR A 111 2.55 -22.97 6.41
C THR A 111 1.37 -23.43 5.57
N GLY A 112 1.16 -22.83 4.40
CA GLY A 112 0.06 -23.14 3.49
C GLY A 112 -1.24 -22.37 3.77
N THR A 113 -1.23 -21.41 4.70
CA THR A 113 -2.39 -20.59 5.05
C THR A 113 -2.72 -19.67 3.88
N PRO A 114 -3.93 -19.78 3.27
CA PRO A 114 -4.30 -18.95 2.15
C PRO A 114 -4.63 -17.52 2.58
N PHE A 115 -4.20 -16.56 1.78
CA PHE A 115 -4.60 -15.15 1.88
C PHE A 115 -4.71 -14.54 0.48
N LEU A 116 -5.29 -13.36 0.40
CA LEU A 116 -5.48 -12.62 -0.85
C LEU A 116 -4.58 -11.39 -0.90
N LEU A 117 -4.10 -11.06 -2.09
CA LEU A 117 -3.35 -9.85 -2.39
C LEU A 117 -4.02 -9.10 -3.54
N LEU A 118 -4.53 -7.90 -3.29
CA LEU A 118 -4.93 -6.94 -4.32
C LEU A 118 -3.74 -6.00 -4.57
N ALA A 119 -3.09 -6.13 -5.72
CA ALA A 119 -1.88 -5.36 -6.02
C ALA A 119 -1.87 -4.80 -7.44
N GLY A 120 -1.14 -3.70 -7.61
CA GLY A 120 -0.95 -3.03 -8.89
C GLY A 120 -1.22 -1.53 -8.79
N LEU A 121 -1.47 -0.90 -9.93
CA LEU A 121 -1.70 0.53 -10.00
C LEU A 121 -3.04 0.91 -9.36
N GLU A 122 -3.01 1.92 -8.50
CA GLU A 122 -4.21 2.60 -8.01
C GLU A 122 -5.03 3.14 -9.19
N PRO A 123 -6.34 2.85 -9.30
CA PRO A 123 -7.21 3.45 -10.32
C PRO A 123 -7.21 4.99 -10.30
N ASP A 124 -7.15 5.64 -11.46
CA ASP A 124 -7.45 7.09 -11.57
C ASP A 124 -8.97 7.33 -11.64
N LEU A 125 -9.70 6.37 -12.21
CA LEU A 125 -11.12 6.52 -12.54
C LEU A 125 -11.99 5.54 -11.73
N ARG A 126 -13.28 5.89 -11.60
CA ARG A 126 -14.35 4.98 -11.13
C ARG A 126 -14.14 4.36 -9.74
N TRP A 127 -13.52 5.09 -8.80
CA TRP A 127 -13.19 4.60 -7.44
C TRP A 127 -14.33 3.87 -6.73
N GLU A 128 -15.52 4.46 -6.63
CA GLU A 128 -16.67 3.83 -5.95
C GLU A 128 -17.09 2.50 -6.58
N ARG A 129 -17.05 2.39 -7.92
CA ARG A 129 -17.40 1.17 -8.64
C ARG A 129 -16.32 0.10 -8.45
N PHE A 130 -15.05 0.49 -8.50
CA PHE A 130 -13.92 -0.39 -8.20
C PHE A 130 -13.99 -0.92 -6.76
N ILE A 131 -14.16 -0.04 -5.78
CA ILE A 131 -14.28 -0.39 -4.36
C ILE A 131 -15.48 -1.31 -4.10
N THR A 132 -16.62 -1.03 -4.74
CA THR A 132 -17.79 -1.92 -4.65
C THR A 132 -17.48 -3.31 -5.21
N ALA A 133 -16.78 -3.40 -6.34
CA ALA A 133 -16.36 -4.68 -6.91
C ALA A 133 -15.41 -5.44 -5.99
N VAL A 134 -14.40 -4.77 -5.41
CA VAL A 134 -13.48 -5.36 -4.42
C VAL A 134 -14.23 -5.87 -3.19
N ARG A 135 -15.15 -5.06 -2.63
CA ARG A 135 -15.97 -5.47 -1.47
C ARG A 135 -16.82 -6.69 -1.78
N LEU A 136 -17.50 -6.72 -2.92
CA LEU A 136 -18.34 -7.85 -3.32
C LEU A 136 -17.50 -9.12 -3.58
N LEU A 137 -16.28 -8.98 -4.12
CA LEU A 137 -15.33 -10.08 -4.22
C LEU A 137 -14.92 -10.58 -2.83
N ALA A 138 -14.56 -9.66 -1.92
CA ALA A 138 -14.19 -10.00 -0.56
C ALA A 138 -15.31 -10.77 0.17
N GLU A 139 -16.56 -10.33 0.03
CA GLU A 139 -17.74 -11.02 0.58
C GLU A 139 -17.93 -12.43 -0.04
N ARG A 140 -17.81 -12.57 -1.36
CA ARG A 140 -17.93 -13.86 -2.05
C ARG A 140 -16.84 -14.85 -1.66
N LEU A 141 -15.62 -14.36 -1.43
CA LEU A 141 -14.45 -15.16 -1.06
C LEU A 141 -14.36 -15.37 0.46
N GLY A 142 -15.32 -14.84 1.23
CA GLY A 142 -15.39 -15.01 2.68
C GLY A 142 -14.25 -14.31 3.43
N VAL A 143 -13.74 -13.19 2.93
CA VAL A 143 -12.66 -12.44 3.57
C VAL A 143 -13.06 -12.04 4.98
N ARG A 144 -12.19 -12.34 5.95
CA ARG A 144 -12.45 -12.02 7.37
C ARG A 144 -11.88 -10.68 7.83
N GLN A 145 -10.89 -10.16 7.10
CA GLN A 145 -10.13 -8.97 7.47
C GLN A 145 -9.47 -8.36 6.24
N VAL A 146 -9.48 -7.04 6.13
CA VAL A 146 -8.81 -6.28 5.07
C VAL A 146 -7.65 -5.46 5.66
N ILE A 147 -6.47 -5.56 5.06
CA ILE A 147 -5.25 -4.87 5.51
C ILE A 147 -4.69 -4.01 4.37
N GLY A 148 -4.66 -2.70 4.57
CA GLY A 148 -4.08 -1.75 3.64
C GLY A 148 -2.61 -1.44 3.92
N LEU A 149 -1.80 -1.38 2.86
CA LEU A 149 -0.43 -0.91 2.92
C LEU A 149 -0.36 0.53 2.42
N GLY A 150 0.26 1.40 3.22
CA GLY A 150 0.48 2.80 2.89
C GLY A 150 1.88 3.24 3.26
N THR A 151 2.32 4.34 2.66
CA THR A 151 3.57 5.00 3.00
C THR A 151 3.34 6.49 3.13
N ILE A 152 4.17 7.16 3.92
CA ILE A 152 4.26 8.60 3.89
C ILE A 152 5.70 9.02 4.18
N PRO A 153 6.27 9.94 3.41
CA PRO A 153 7.57 10.51 3.75
C PRO A 153 7.41 11.48 4.92
N MET A 154 8.30 11.36 5.90
CA MET A 154 8.30 12.12 7.14
C MET A 154 9.68 12.69 7.42
N ALA A 155 9.74 13.69 8.31
CA ALA A 155 10.96 14.20 8.91
C ALA A 155 11.53 13.21 9.94
N VAL A 156 11.92 12.02 9.48
CA VAL A 156 12.54 10.96 10.29
C VAL A 156 13.88 10.54 9.68
N PRO A 157 14.88 10.14 10.49
CA PRO A 157 16.15 9.65 9.99
C PRO A 157 16.10 8.15 9.67
N HIS A 158 16.93 7.72 8.72
CA HIS A 158 17.13 6.30 8.39
C HIS A 158 17.94 5.53 9.46
N THR A 159 18.53 6.24 10.42
CA THR A 159 19.38 5.69 11.50
C THR A 159 18.60 5.40 12.79
N ARG A 160 17.26 5.41 12.72
CA ARG A 160 16.36 5.06 13.82
C ARG A 160 15.38 3.99 13.34
N PRO A 161 14.73 3.25 14.27
CA PRO A 161 13.71 2.28 13.90
C PRO A 161 12.64 2.91 13.01
N VAL A 162 12.25 2.19 11.97
CA VAL A 162 11.15 2.60 11.10
C VAL A 162 9.87 2.63 11.94
N THR A 163 9.15 3.75 11.87
CA THR A 163 7.88 3.94 12.57
C THR A 163 6.72 3.86 11.59
N LEU A 164 5.52 3.66 12.10
CA LEU A 164 4.30 3.62 11.31
C LEU A 164 3.11 4.17 12.10
N THR A 165 2.08 4.55 11.37
CA THR A 165 0.77 4.88 11.93
C THR A 165 -0.23 3.81 11.53
N ALA A 166 -0.84 3.18 12.53
CA ALA A 166 -1.90 2.20 12.33
C ALA A 166 -3.27 2.89 12.43
N HIS A 167 -4.18 2.53 11.54
CA HIS A 167 -5.58 2.96 11.56
C HIS A 167 -6.49 1.75 11.33
N SER A 168 -7.71 1.79 11.87
CA SER A 168 -8.66 0.70 11.72
C SER A 168 -10.10 1.15 11.95
N THR A 169 -11.02 0.44 11.31
CA THR A 169 -12.46 0.49 11.58
C THR A 169 -12.83 -0.11 12.94
N ASN A 170 -11.94 -0.94 13.51
CA ASN A 170 -12.10 -1.55 14.83
C ASN A 170 -10.86 -1.26 15.72
N LYS A 171 -11.05 -0.48 16.78
CA LYS A 171 -9.97 -0.06 17.69
C LYS A 171 -9.26 -1.22 18.39
N GLU A 172 -9.91 -2.37 18.56
CA GLU A 172 -9.31 -3.54 19.20
C GLU A 172 -8.15 -4.11 18.37
N LEU A 173 -8.25 -4.03 17.04
CA LEU A 173 -7.23 -4.54 16.10
C LEU A 173 -5.92 -3.76 16.15
N ILE A 174 -5.95 -2.53 16.67
CA ILE A 174 -4.79 -1.64 16.78
C ILE A 174 -4.55 -1.18 18.22
N SER A 175 -5.05 -1.93 19.21
CA SER A 175 -4.95 -1.56 20.63
C SER A 175 -3.52 -1.47 21.18
N GLU A 176 -2.57 -2.11 20.50
CA GLU A 176 -1.14 -2.08 20.85
C GLU A 176 -0.41 -0.84 20.30
N TYR A 177 -1.02 -0.08 19.39
CA TYR A 177 -0.43 1.14 18.84
C TYR A 177 -0.90 2.36 19.64
N THR A 178 0.02 3.29 19.87
CA THR A 178 -0.31 4.57 20.52
C THR A 178 -0.84 5.55 19.49
N PRO A 179 -2.11 5.99 19.56
CA PRO A 179 -2.59 7.06 18.70
C PRO A 179 -1.90 8.37 19.07
N TRP A 180 -1.28 9.00 18.08
CA TRP A 180 -0.62 10.29 18.27
C TRP A 180 -1.09 11.34 17.26
N VAL A 181 -1.82 10.93 16.22
CA VAL A 181 -2.46 11.81 15.23
C VAL A 181 -3.86 12.18 15.74
N GLY A 182 -4.16 13.48 15.77
CA GLY A 182 -5.49 14.02 16.09
C GLY A 182 -6.44 14.00 14.89
N GLU A 183 -7.42 14.90 14.90
CA GLU A 183 -8.26 15.13 13.73
C GLU A 183 -7.46 15.87 12.65
N VAL A 184 -7.34 15.25 11.47
CA VAL A 184 -6.60 15.81 10.34
C VAL A 184 -7.36 15.59 9.02
N GLN A 185 -7.22 16.52 8.08
CA GLN A 185 -7.75 16.37 6.73
C GLN A 185 -6.66 15.96 5.75
N VAL A 186 -6.88 14.82 5.10
CA VAL A 186 -5.93 14.27 4.12
C VAL A 186 -6.60 14.05 2.77
N PRO A 187 -5.88 14.25 1.66
CA PRO A 187 -6.33 13.78 0.36
C PRO A 187 -6.64 12.28 0.38
N ALA A 188 -7.75 11.93 -0.24
CA ALA A 188 -8.19 10.54 -0.33
C ALA A 188 -7.33 9.76 -1.33
N SER A 189 -7.15 8.48 -1.03
CA SER A 189 -6.66 7.44 -1.94
C SER A 189 -7.71 6.36 -2.09
N VAL A 190 -7.60 5.52 -3.12
CA VAL A 190 -8.47 4.35 -3.31
C VAL A 190 -8.33 3.39 -2.13
N SER A 191 -7.10 3.19 -1.62
CA SER A 191 -6.85 2.34 -0.46
C SER A 191 -7.54 2.86 0.81
N ASN A 192 -7.43 4.16 1.11
CA ASN A 192 -8.07 4.73 2.30
C ASN A 192 -9.59 4.75 2.16
N LEU A 193 -10.10 5.04 0.96
CA LEU A 193 -11.53 5.02 0.69
C LEU A 193 -12.10 3.58 0.74
N LEU A 194 -11.31 2.59 0.31
CA LEU A 194 -11.65 1.18 0.45
C LEU A 194 -11.79 0.81 1.94
N GLU A 195 -10.81 1.12 2.78
CA GLU A 195 -10.90 0.89 4.24
C GLU A 195 -12.16 1.55 4.81
N PHE A 196 -12.40 2.83 4.49
CA PHE A 196 -13.56 3.56 4.95
C PHE A 196 -14.89 2.90 4.52
N ARG A 197 -15.00 2.49 3.26
CA ARG A 197 -16.20 1.83 2.70
C ARG A 197 -16.40 0.42 3.26
N MET A 198 -15.33 -0.33 3.51
CA MET A 198 -15.38 -1.63 4.18
C MET A 198 -15.95 -1.50 5.59
N GLY A 199 -15.48 -0.51 6.37
CA GLY A 199 -16.01 -0.20 7.70
C GLY A 199 -17.49 0.17 7.69
N GLN A 200 -17.94 0.97 6.73
CA GLN A 200 -19.36 1.32 6.57
C GLN A 200 -20.27 0.09 6.32
N HIS A 201 -19.70 -1.02 5.84
CA HIS A 201 -20.42 -2.27 5.60
C HIS A 201 -20.15 -3.35 6.67
N GLY A 202 -19.52 -2.97 7.78
CA GLY A 202 -19.30 -3.87 8.92
C GLY A 202 -18.15 -4.86 8.73
N HIS A 203 -17.25 -4.61 7.78
CA HIS A 203 -16.02 -5.41 7.62
C HIS A 203 -14.91 -4.88 8.53
N ASP A 204 -14.15 -5.81 9.12
CA ASP A 204 -12.91 -5.49 9.81
C ASP A 204 -11.86 -5.06 8.79
N ALA A 205 -11.51 -3.77 8.82
CA ALA A 205 -10.51 -3.19 7.94
C ALA A 205 -9.51 -2.38 8.77
N LEU A 206 -8.24 -2.49 8.43
CA LEU A 206 -7.16 -1.73 9.03
C LEU A 206 -6.11 -1.43 7.98
N GLY A 207 -5.16 -0.57 8.33
CA GLY A 207 -3.99 -0.38 7.51
C GLY A 207 -2.82 0.18 8.29
N PHE A 208 -1.66 0.06 7.66
CA PHE A 208 -0.38 0.50 8.19
C PHE A 208 0.21 1.49 7.21
N THR A 209 0.40 2.73 7.68
CA THR A 209 1.11 3.76 6.93
C THR A 209 2.52 3.90 7.50
N VAL A 210 3.52 3.39 6.78
CA VAL A 210 4.92 3.42 7.23
C VAL A 210 5.56 4.79 6.95
N HIS A 211 6.34 5.28 7.91
CA HIS A 211 7.05 6.55 7.80
C HIS A 211 8.42 6.34 7.15
N VAL A 212 8.60 6.95 5.99
CA VAL A 212 9.85 6.87 5.23
C VAL A 212 10.62 8.18 5.40
N PRO A 213 11.96 8.18 5.58
CA PRO A 213 12.73 9.42 5.55
C PRO A 213 12.47 10.18 4.25
N HIS A 214 12.05 11.44 4.33
CA HIS A 214 11.62 12.21 3.15
C HIS A 214 12.70 12.30 2.04
N TYR A 215 13.97 12.31 2.41
CA TYR A 215 15.10 12.30 1.47
C TYR A 215 15.33 10.95 0.77
N LEU A 216 14.61 9.89 1.18
CA LEU A 216 14.60 8.56 0.56
C LEU A 216 13.27 8.24 -0.16
N ALA A 217 12.34 9.20 -0.22
CA ALA A 217 10.99 8.97 -0.73
C ALA A 217 10.97 8.46 -2.18
N GLN A 218 11.95 8.86 -3.00
CA GLN A 218 12.03 8.51 -4.44
C GLN A 218 13.03 7.38 -4.74
N THR A 219 13.49 6.67 -3.70
CA THR A 219 14.47 5.58 -3.83
C THR A 219 13.95 4.31 -3.17
N PRO A 220 14.21 3.10 -3.72
CA PRO A 220 13.82 1.87 -3.06
C PRO A 220 14.36 1.81 -1.62
N TYR A 221 13.47 1.66 -0.65
CA TYR A 221 13.78 1.60 0.78
C TYR A 221 13.19 0.33 1.40
N PRO A 222 13.84 -0.85 1.21
CA PRO A 222 13.38 -2.13 1.73
C PRO A 222 13.03 -2.18 3.23
N PRO A 223 13.70 -1.44 4.15
CA PRO A 223 13.30 -1.44 5.57
C PRO A 223 11.84 -1.05 5.80
N ALA A 224 11.28 -0.17 4.96
CA ALA A 224 9.87 0.20 5.06
C ALA A 224 8.93 -0.92 4.60
N ALA A 225 9.28 -1.63 3.52
CA ALA A 225 8.52 -2.79 3.05
C ALA A 225 8.58 -3.94 4.06
N GLU A 226 9.76 -4.18 4.66
CA GLU A 226 9.95 -5.18 5.70
C GLU A 226 9.09 -4.89 6.94
N THR A 227 9.04 -3.62 7.35
CA THR A 227 8.22 -3.17 8.46
C THR A 227 6.73 -3.38 8.18
N LEU A 228 6.26 -3.02 6.97
CA LEU A 228 4.88 -3.26 6.54
C LEU A 228 4.52 -4.75 6.59
N LEU A 229 5.34 -5.61 5.98
CA LEU A 229 5.06 -7.05 5.94
C LEU A 229 5.19 -7.73 7.30
N THR A 230 6.04 -7.22 8.18
CA THR A 230 6.12 -7.67 9.58
C THR A 230 4.81 -7.43 10.31
N GLU A 231 4.23 -6.24 10.19
CA GLU A 231 2.95 -5.93 10.84
C GLU A 231 1.77 -6.69 10.23
N VAL A 232 1.77 -6.85 8.90
CA VAL A 232 0.80 -7.72 8.22
C VAL A 232 0.88 -9.13 8.76
N ALA A 233 2.07 -9.74 8.79
CA ALA A 233 2.27 -11.11 9.27
C ALA A 233 1.74 -11.26 10.70
N ARG A 234 2.07 -10.31 11.57
CA ARG A 234 1.63 -10.28 12.97
C ARG A 234 0.12 -10.15 13.12
N CYS A 235 -0.51 -9.18 12.45
CA CYS A 235 -1.94 -8.90 12.58
C CYS A 235 -2.80 -9.97 11.88
N ALA A 236 -2.36 -10.44 10.73
CA ALA A 236 -3.06 -11.45 9.95
C ALA A 236 -2.84 -12.88 10.49
N GLY A 237 -1.82 -13.09 11.34
CA GLY A 237 -1.42 -14.42 11.79
C GLY A 237 -0.81 -15.26 10.66
N LEU A 238 -0.05 -14.63 9.76
CA LEU A 238 0.60 -15.26 8.60
C LEU A 238 2.09 -15.48 8.85
N GLN A 239 2.67 -16.52 8.25
CA GLN A 239 4.10 -16.76 8.22
C GLN A 239 4.69 -16.34 6.87
N ILE A 240 5.19 -15.11 6.80
CA ILE A 240 5.77 -14.52 5.60
C ILE A 240 7.30 -14.60 5.71
N PRO A 241 8.01 -15.19 4.73
CA PRO A 241 9.47 -15.25 4.74
C PRO A 241 10.04 -13.87 4.38
N LEU A 242 10.78 -13.23 5.29
CA LEU A 242 11.29 -11.86 5.12
C LEU A 242 12.80 -11.78 4.91
N ASP A 243 13.52 -12.92 4.92
CA ASP A 243 14.99 -12.94 4.90
C ASP A 243 15.59 -12.15 3.74
N ALA A 244 15.10 -12.37 2.51
CA ALA A 244 15.59 -11.65 1.32
C ALA A 244 15.35 -10.14 1.40
N LEU A 245 14.27 -9.72 2.05
CA LEU A 245 13.96 -8.30 2.23
C LEU A 245 14.86 -7.68 3.30
N GLY A 246 15.16 -8.41 4.37
CA GLY A 246 16.13 -8.02 5.39
C GLY A 246 17.56 -7.92 4.85
N GLU A 247 17.97 -8.83 3.96
CA GLU A 247 19.25 -8.73 3.24
C GLU A 247 19.32 -7.45 2.38
N ALA A 248 18.27 -7.19 1.59
CA ALA A 248 18.17 -5.98 0.79
C ALA A 248 18.14 -4.70 1.66
N ALA A 249 17.48 -4.74 2.81
CA ALA A 249 17.45 -3.67 3.79
C ALA A 249 18.85 -3.35 4.34
N ALA A 250 19.63 -4.37 4.71
CA ALA A 250 21.00 -4.21 5.20
C ALA A 250 21.94 -3.62 4.12
N GLU A 251 21.79 -4.06 2.86
CA GLU A 251 22.57 -3.53 1.75
C GLU A 251 22.26 -2.04 1.50
N VAL A 252 20.98 -1.69 1.42
CA VAL A 252 20.53 -0.30 1.22
C VAL A 252 20.97 0.58 2.37
N HIS A 253 20.84 0.12 3.62
CA HIS A 253 21.29 0.85 4.79
C HIS A 253 22.80 1.14 4.76
N THR A 254 23.62 0.17 4.32
CA THR A 254 25.07 0.36 4.17
C THR A 254 25.37 1.46 3.14
N LYS A 255 24.74 1.40 1.97
CA LYS A 255 24.92 2.39 0.89
C LYS A 255 24.48 3.79 1.31
N ILE A 256 23.37 3.92 2.02
CA ILE A 256 22.89 5.23 2.51
C ILE A 256 23.92 5.81 3.49
N ASN A 257 24.42 5.01 4.44
CA ASN A 257 25.43 5.48 5.40
C ASN A 257 26.72 5.94 4.72
N GLU A 258 27.19 5.24 3.69
CA GLU A 258 28.36 5.66 2.89
C GLU A 258 28.12 7.02 2.21
N GLN A 259 26.93 7.23 1.63
CA GLN A 259 26.57 8.50 0.99
C GLN A 259 26.45 9.65 1.99
N VAL A 260 25.85 9.40 3.16
CA VAL A 260 25.76 10.39 4.24
C VAL A 260 27.14 10.74 4.79
N ALA A 261 28.02 9.74 4.99
CA ALA A 261 29.39 9.98 5.46
C ALA A 261 30.24 10.75 4.44
N ALA A 262 29.95 10.61 3.14
CA ALA A 262 30.62 11.35 2.08
C ALA A 262 30.24 12.83 2.01
N SER A 263 29.16 13.27 2.67
CA SER A 263 28.68 14.65 2.66
C SER A 263 28.41 15.19 4.06
N ALA A 264 29.28 16.09 4.54
CA ALA A 264 29.13 16.73 5.85
C ALA A 264 27.81 17.52 5.99
N GLU A 265 27.29 18.07 4.90
CA GLU A 265 25.99 18.75 4.87
C GLU A 265 24.84 17.77 5.11
N VAL A 266 24.82 16.65 4.38
CA VAL A 266 23.80 15.61 4.56
C VAL A 266 23.88 15.00 5.95
N ALA A 267 25.10 14.78 6.47
CA ALA A 267 25.31 14.29 7.83
C ALA A 267 24.69 15.24 8.89
N GLN A 268 24.82 16.57 8.72
CA GLN A 268 24.20 17.54 9.63
C GLN A 268 22.67 17.46 9.61
N VAL A 269 22.07 17.30 8.43
CA VAL A 269 20.62 17.13 8.29
C VAL A 269 20.15 15.86 9.00
N VAL A 270 20.83 14.73 8.79
CA VAL A 270 20.51 13.47 9.47
C VAL A 270 20.63 13.61 10.98
N THR A 271 21.71 14.21 11.50
CA THR A 271 21.88 14.44 12.94
C THR A 271 20.78 15.35 13.52
N ALA A 272 20.27 16.32 12.76
CA ALA A 272 19.15 17.14 13.20
C ALA A 272 17.85 16.31 13.33
N LEU A 273 17.57 15.46 12.34
CA LEU A 273 16.42 14.55 12.34
C LEU A 273 16.51 13.53 13.48
N GLU A 274 17.70 13.01 13.78
CA GLU A 274 17.95 12.14 14.94
C GLU A 274 17.56 12.82 16.25
N ARG A 275 17.98 14.07 16.46
CA ARG A 275 17.63 14.82 17.67
C ARG A 275 16.13 15.05 17.79
N GLN A 276 15.45 15.36 16.69
CA GLN A 276 14.00 15.53 16.67
C GLN A 276 13.26 14.24 17.00
N TYR A 277 13.68 13.12 16.39
CA TYR A 277 13.13 11.80 16.67
C TYR A 277 13.32 11.41 18.14
N ASP A 278 14.54 11.52 18.66
CA ASP A 278 14.87 11.13 20.04
C ASP A 278 14.09 11.98 21.06
N ALA A 279 13.89 13.27 20.79
CA ALA A 279 13.08 14.16 21.61
C ALA A 279 11.59 13.77 21.58
N PHE A 280 11.06 13.40 20.41
CA PHE A 280 9.68 12.95 20.27
C PHE A 280 9.41 11.65 21.03
N VAL A 281 10.30 10.65 20.88
CA VAL A 281 10.20 9.37 21.60
C VAL A 281 10.23 9.59 23.12
N ALA A 282 11.17 10.41 23.61
CA ALA A 282 11.24 10.75 25.04
C ALA A 282 9.96 11.43 25.54
N ALA A 283 9.34 12.31 24.74
CA ALA A 283 8.08 12.95 25.09
C ALA A 283 6.90 11.97 25.08
N GLN A 284 6.88 11.00 24.17
CA GLN A 284 5.86 9.96 24.12
C GLN A 284 5.96 8.98 25.29
N GLU A 285 7.18 8.55 25.65
CA GLU A 285 7.43 7.71 26.83
C GLU A 285 6.95 8.43 28.10
N ASN A 286 7.29 9.71 28.25
CA ASN A 286 6.81 10.52 29.38
C ASN A 286 5.29 10.66 29.39
N ARG A 287 4.64 10.86 28.23
CA ARG A 287 3.16 10.86 28.12
C ARG A 287 2.56 9.52 28.52
N SER A 288 3.14 8.40 28.09
CA SER A 288 2.68 7.05 28.48
C SER A 288 2.78 6.82 30.00
N LEU A 289 3.81 7.36 30.65
CA LEU A 289 3.96 7.33 32.11
C LEU A 289 2.93 8.20 32.84
N LEU A 290 2.56 9.35 32.26
CA LEU A 290 1.59 10.30 32.83
C LEU A 290 0.13 9.94 32.52
N ALA A 291 -0.14 9.29 31.38
CA ALA A 291 -1.47 8.88 30.92
C ALA A 291 -2.10 7.72 31.72
N ARG A 292 -1.50 7.33 32.86
CA ARG A 292 -2.15 6.45 33.84
C ARG A 292 -3.23 7.17 34.67
N ASP A 293 -3.30 8.49 34.64
CA ASP A 293 -4.35 9.30 35.27
C ASP A 293 -4.81 10.43 34.33
N GLU A 294 -6.01 10.26 33.74
CA GLU A 294 -6.89 11.25 33.05
C GLU A 294 -6.50 11.89 31.69
N ASP A 295 -7.54 12.14 30.88
CA ASP A 295 -7.58 12.67 29.50
C ASP A 295 -6.95 14.07 29.32
N LEU A 296 -6.03 14.23 28.35
CA LEU A 296 -5.42 15.51 27.93
C LEU A 296 -5.06 15.55 26.39
N PRO A 297 -5.13 16.73 25.69
CA PRO A 297 -4.99 16.91 24.22
C PRO A 297 -3.57 17.35 23.75
N SER A 298 -3.18 17.50 22.47
CA SER A 298 -3.44 16.86 21.15
C SER A 298 -2.18 16.98 20.26
N GLY A 299 -1.98 16.04 19.32
CA GLY A 299 -0.79 15.89 18.48
C GLY A 299 -0.71 16.83 17.26
N ASP A 300 -0.87 18.13 17.48
CA ASP A 300 -1.16 19.09 16.41
C ASP A 300 0.03 19.42 15.48
N GLU A 301 1.26 19.43 15.99
CA GLU A 301 2.43 19.83 15.17
C GLU A 301 2.82 18.80 14.11
N LEU A 302 2.79 17.51 14.44
CA LEU A 302 3.06 16.46 13.45
C LEU A 302 1.83 16.14 12.60
N GLY A 303 0.61 16.34 13.13
CA GLY A 303 -0.61 16.32 12.33
C GLY A 303 -0.57 17.38 11.23
N ALA A 304 -0.11 18.59 11.52
CA ALA A 304 0.05 19.65 10.53
C ALA A 304 1.11 19.32 9.45
N GLU A 305 2.23 18.68 9.82
CA GLU A 305 3.21 18.17 8.84
C GLU A 305 2.62 17.04 7.98
N PHE A 306 1.83 16.15 8.58
CA PHE A 306 1.11 15.07 7.89
C PHE A 306 0.10 15.62 6.87
N GLU A 307 -0.72 16.61 7.25
CA GLU A 307 -1.66 17.30 6.36
C GLU A 307 -0.95 18.04 5.23
N ARG A 308 0.06 18.85 5.57
CA ARG A 308 0.80 19.67 4.61
C ARG A 308 1.44 18.81 3.52
N PHE A 309 1.98 17.65 3.91
CA PHE A 309 2.65 16.78 2.97
C PHE A 309 1.67 16.02 2.06
N LEU A 310 0.61 15.42 2.61
CA LEU A 310 -0.35 14.70 1.78
C LEU A 310 -1.03 15.65 0.79
N ALA A 311 -1.31 16.90 1.21
CA ALA A 311 -1.76 17.96 0.31
C ALA A 311 -0.75 18.26 -0.81
N GLN A 312 0.56 18.27 -0.53
CA GLN A 312 1.60 18.50 -1.53
C GLN A 312 1.66 17.38 -2.58
N GLN A 313 1.63 16.10 -2.19
CA GLN A 313 1.63 14.99 -3.15
C GLN A 313 0.39 14.97 -4.05
N ALA A 314 -0.79 15.26 -3.48
CA ALA A 314 -1.99 15.40 -4.30
C ALA A 314 -1.82 16.51 -5.34
N ASN A 315 -1.22 17.64 -4.95
CA ASN A 315 -1.05 18.79 -5.83
C ASN A 315 0.04 18.59 -6.90
N ASP A 316 1.13 17.88 -6.58
CA ASP A 316 2.17 17.54 -7.56
C ASP A 316 1.62 16.62 -8.67
N LYS A 317 0.76 15.65 -8.31
CA LYS A 317 -0.03 14.88 -9.30
C LYS A 317 -0.95 15.76 -10.17
N PHE A 318 -1.59 16.78 -9.59
CA PHE A 318 -2.43 17.71 -10.36
C PHE A 318 -1.60 18.62 -11.29
N ARG A 319 -0.40 19.06 -10.88
CA ARG A 319 0.45 19.99 -11.65
C ARG A 319 1.14 19.32 -12.83
N GLU A 320 1.54 18.04 -12.70
CA GLU A 320 2.04 17.25 -13.84
C GLU A 320 0.96 17.06 -14.93
N GLY A 321 -0.33 17.14 -14.58
CA GLY A 321 -1.44 17.09 -15.53
C GLY A 321 -1.68 18.37 -16.35
N PHE A 322 -1.08 19.51 -15.98
CA PHE A 322 -1.36 20.82 -16.59
C PHE A 322 -0.14 21.52 -17.22
N SER A 323 1.08 20.99 -17.09
CA SER A 323 2.30 21.71 -17.44
C SER A 323 2.88 21.44 -18.84
N ASP A 324 2.13 20.90 -19.79
CA ASP A 324 2.63 20.80 -21.17
C ASP A 324 1.57 21.18 -22.22
N GLY A 325 1.64 22.45 -22.64
CA GLY A 325 0.85 22.98 -23.75
C GLY A 325 0.89 24.50 -23.87
N PHE A 326 1.98 25.04 -24.42
CA PHE A 326 2.05 25.97 -25.58
C PHE A 326 3.29 26.88 -25.48
N PRO A 327 4.17 26.91 -26.52
CA PRO A 327 5.15 27.97 -26.65
C PRO A 327 4.45 29.27 -27.04
N ASP A 328 4.76 30.33 -26.31
CA ASP A 328 4.29 31.69 -26.54
C ASP A 328 4.90 32.20 -27.86
N ASN A 329 4.14 32.11 -28.96
CA ASN A 329 4.52 32.72 -30.23
C ASN A 329 4.30 34.23 -30.11
N GLN A 330 5.37 34.95 -29.79
CA GLN A 330 5.46 36.39 -30.03
C GLN A 330 5.60 36.62 -31.53
N ASP A 331 4.48 36.99 -32.17
CA ASP A 331 4.51 37.77 -33.41
C ASP A 331 4.93 39.20 -33.05
N ASP A 332 6.20 39.54 -33.30
CA ASP A 332 6.66 40.92 -33.40
C ASP A 332 6.67 41.34 -34.87
N SER A 333 6.13 42.53 -35.11
CA SER A 333 5.99 43.21 -36.41
C SER A 333 7.32 43.68 -37.00
#